data_AF-A0AAD4HC34-F1
#
_entry.id   AF-A0AAD4HC34-F1
#
_cell.length_a   1.000
_cell.length_b   1.000
_cell.length_c   1.000
_cell.angle_alpha   90.00
_cell.angle_beta   90.00
_cell.angle_gamma   90.00
#
_symmetry.space_group_name_H-M   'P 1'
#
loop_
_entity.id
_entity.type
_entity.pdbx_description
1 polymer ?
#
loop_
_entity_poly.entity_id
_entity_poly.type
_entity_poly.pdbx_seq_one_letter_code
_entity_poly.pdbx_strand_id
1 'polypeptide(L)'
;MEGHLQSLVDCEITRLTDAGHAQFAEYTASGTVSHLNAAVEHFQFVLDQCPASHPDHAAALTNLASARLLGYIRNHLPDIDTTISLFRDALALRPQHHLDRPFSLYILSRALNWRHSKKCTAADIHEAAQLYHELLPLCPEGTYLRSIASGTGADYVIGDLVNVSFVSPYIISSCLPSHHS
;
A
#
# COMPACT_ATOMS: atom_id res chain seq x y z
N MET A 1 4.90 33.08 7.14
CA MET A 1 3.59 32.59 7.65
C MET A 1 3.20 31.28 6.97
N GLU A 2 3.49 31.10 5.67
CA GLU A 2 3.24 29.85 4.92
C GLU A 2 3.96 28.62 5.50
N GLY A 3 5.22 28.74 5.94
CA GLY A 3 5.96 27.61 6.52
C GLY A 3 5.39 27.06 7.84
N HIS A 4 4.70 27.89 8.63
CA HIS A 4 4.05 27.42 9.87
C HIS A 4 2.72 26.71 9.57
N LEU A 5 1.99 27.20 8.57
CA LEU A 5 0.75 26.56 8.12
C LEU A 5 1.03 25.20 7.48
N GLN A 6 2.07 25.11 6.64
CA GLN A 6 2.50 23.84 6.04
C GLN A 6 2.92 22.83 7.11
N SER A 7 3.71 23.25 8.10
CA SER A 7 4.11 22.37 9.21
C SER A 7 2.93 21.84 10.03
N LEU A 8 1.87 22.62 10.22
CA LEU A 8 0.66 22.16 10.91
C LEU A 8 -0.14 21.15 10.09
N VAL A 9 -0.20 21.36 8.76
CA VAL A 9 -0.85 20.43 7.82
C VAL A 9 -0.11 19.09 7.80
N ASP A 10 1.22 19.12 7.75
CA ASP A 10 2.04 17.90 7.72
C ASP A 10 1.87 17.09 9.02
N CYS A 11 1.81 17.77 10.18
CA CYS A 11 1.51 17.13 11.46
C CYS A 11 0.13 16.47 11.50
N GLU A 12 -0.90 17.13 10.94
CA GLU A 12 -2.25 16.58 10.89
C GLU A 12 -2.34 15.38 9.93
N ILE A 13 -1.70 15.45 8.76
CA ILE A 13 -1.58 14.33 7.81
C ILE A 13 -0.94 13.11 8.49
N THR A 14 0.13 13.33 9.25
CA THR A 14 0.84 12.25 9.97
C THR A 14 -0.07 11.63 11.01
N ARG A 15 -0.70 12.45 11.86
CA ARG A 15 -1.61 12.00 12.93
C ARG A 15 -2.79 11.19 12.38
N LEU A 16 -3.36 11.61 11.26
CA LEU A 16 -4.46 10.90 10.60
C LEU A 16 -4.00 9.59 9.95
N THR A 17 -2.80 9.58 9.37
CA THR A 17 -2.20 8.36 8.83
C THR A 17 -2.02 7.32 9.94
N ASP A 18 -1.45 7.72 11.08
CA ASP A 18 -1.25 6.84 12.24
C ASP A 18 -2.58 6.34 12.81
N ALA A 19 -3.59 7.22 12.91
CA ALA A 19 -4.94 6.83 13.33
C ALA A 19 -5.56 5.81 12.36
N GLY A 20 -5.41 6.03 11.05
CA GLY A 20 -5.86 5.09 10.02
C GLY A 20 -5.18 3.73 10.16
N HIS A 21 -3.87 3.69 10.38
CA HIS A 21 -3.12 2.45 10.62
C HIS A 21 -3.58 1.73 11.88
N ALA A 22 -3.79 2.46 12.99
CA ALA A 22 -4.29 1.88 14.23
C ALA A 22 -5.66 1.22 14.04
N GLN A 23 -6.60 1.92 13.38
CA GLN A 23 -7.92 1.36 13.06
C GLN A 23 -7.82 0.16 12.11
N PHE A 24 -6.92 0.20 11.14
CA PHE A 24 -6.73 -0.91 10.21
C PHE A 24 -6.13 -2.15 10.88
N ALA A 25 -5.22 -1.97 11.84
CA ALA A 25 -4.68 -3.04 12.66
C ALA A 25 -5.79 -3.69 13.50
N GLU A 26 -6.61 -2.89 14.18
CA GLU A 26 -7.76 -3.37 14.96
C GLU A 26 -8.79 -4.10 14.09
N TYR A 27 -9.06 -3.60 12.88
CA TYR A 27 -9.90 -4.30 11.92
C TYR A 27 -9.29 -5.64 11.52
N THR A 28 -7.98 -5.70 11.28
CA THR A 28 -7.32 -6.94 10.87
C THR A 28 -7.43 -8.00 11.97
N ALA A 29 -7.25 -7.61 13.24
CA ALA A 29 -7.37 -8.50 14.39
C ALA A 29 -8.81 -8.93 14.68
N SER A 30 -9.76 -7.99 14.68
CA SER A 30 -11.13 -8.24 15.15
C SER A 30 -12.14 -8.59 14.06
N GLY A 31 -11.89 -8.18 12.81
CA GLY A 31 -12.88 -8.23 11.74
C GLY A 31 -14.00 -7.20 11.86
N THR A 32 -13.96 -6.29 12.83
CA THR A 32 -15.07 -5.35 13.10
C THR A 32 -15.16 -4.26 12.02
N VAL A 33 -16.32 -4.14 11.38
CA VAL A 33 -16.55 -3.20 10.26
C VAL A 33 -16.36 -1.74 10.65
N SER A 34 -16.63 -1.35 11.91
CA SER A 34 -16.42 0.03 12.37
C SER A 34 -14.95 0.45 12.29
N HIS A 35 -14.02 -0.44 12.66
CA HIS A 35 -12.59 -0.18 12.54
C HIS A 35 -12.16 -0.06 11.07
N LEU A 36 -12.74 -0.87 10.17
CA LEU A 36 -12.51 -0.73 8.73
C LEU A 36 -12.98 0.64 8.21
N ASN A 37 -14.20 1.04 8.55
CA ASN A 37 -14.77 2.31 8.10
C ASN A 37 -13.93 3.49 8.60
N ALA A 38 -13.53 3.47 9.88
CA ALA A 38 -12.67 4.50 10.45
C ALA A 38 -11.31 4.57 9.75
N ALA A 39 -10.68 3.43 9.44
CA ALA A 39 -9.44 3.41 8.67
C ALA A 39 -9.60 4.02 7.28
N VAL A 40 -10.68 3.66 6.57
CA VAL A 40 -11.01 4.20 5.23
C VAL A 40 -11.23 5.70 5.30
N GLU A 41 -11.99 6.19 6.28
CA GLU A 41 -12.24 7.63 6.48
C GLU A 41 -10.95 8.40 6.76
N HIS A 42 -10.07 7.89 7.62
CA HIS A 42 -8.79 8.53 7.91
C HIS A 42 -7.89 8.60 6.68
N PHE A 43 -7.72 7.51 5.92
CA PHE A 43 -6.89 7.54 4.71
C PHE A 43 -7.49 8.41 3.60
N GLN A 44 -8.83 8.44 3.47
CA GLN A 44 -9.49 9.34 2.52
C GLN A 44 -9.25 10.80 2.89
N PHE A 45 -9.37 11.16 4.18
CA PHE A 45 -9.11 12.52 4.62
C PHE A 45 -7.66 12.94 4.34
N VAL A 46 -6.69 12.03 4.54
CA VAL A 46 -5.30 12.30 4.16
C VAL A 46 -5.19 12.63 2.67
N LEU A 47 -5.85 11.87 1.80
CA LEU A 47 -5.84 12.15 0.35
C LEU A 47 -6.48 13.49 -0.01
N ASP A 48 -7.55 13.88 0.68
CA ASP A 48 -8.26 15.14 0.43
C ASP A 48 -7.41 16.36 0.82
N GLN A 49 -6.50 16.21 1.80
CA GLN A 49 -5.61 17.27 2.28
C GLN A 49 -4.22 17.25 1.63
N CYS A 50 -3.75 16.08 1.19
CA CYS A 50 -2.39 15.87 0.71
C CYS A 50 -2.34 16.09 -0.81
N PRO A 51 -1.65 17.13 -1.33
CA PRO A 51 -1.56 17.37 -2.77
C PRO A 51 -0.92 16.18 -3.50
N ALA A 52 -1.27 15.96 -4.77
CA ALA A 52 -0.73 14.85 -5.56
C ALA A 52 0.81 14.90 -5.74
N SER A 53 1.43 16.07 -5.56
CA SER A 53 2.88 16.26 -5.60
C SER A 53 3.58 15.90 -4.28
N HIS A 54 2.84 15.62 -3.21
CA HIS A 54 3.40 15.32 -1.90
C HIS A 54 3.84 13.84 -1.83
N PRO A 55 5.01 13.53 -1.23
CA PRO A 55 5.52 12.16 -1.12
C PRO A 55 4.51 11.18 -0.50
N ASP A 56 3.76 11.62 0.51
CA ASP A 56 2.80 10.76 1.23
C ASP A 56 1.50 10.50 0.48
N HIS A 57 1.24 11.19 -0.64
CA HIS A 57 0.01 10.98 -1.41
C HIS A 57 -0.06 9.55 -1.97
N ALA A 58 1.05 9.05 -2.54
CA ALA A 58 1.13 7.67 -3.03
C ALA A 58 0.99 6.63 -1.91
N ALA A 59 1.47 6.96 -0.70
CA ALA A 59 1.32 6.12 0.48
C ALA A 59 -0.14 6.07 0.95
N ALA A 60 -0.82 7.21 1.00
CA ALA A 60 -2.24 7.30 1.37
C ALA A 60 -3.14 6.53 0.39
N LEU A 61 -2.88 6.62 -0.93
CA LEU A 61 -3.57 5.81 -1.95
C LEU A 61 -3.40 4.32 -1.68
N THR A 62 -2.16 3.91 -1.40
CA THR A 62 -1.82 2.51 -1.08
C THR A 62 -2.52 2.01 0.19
N ASN A 63 -2.57 2.84 1.24
CA ASN A 63 -3.20 2.52 2.52
C ASN A 63 -4.72 2.37 2.37
N LEU A 64 -5.36 3.33 1.71
CA LEU A 64 -6.80 3.29 1.41
C LEU A 64 -7.14 2.04 0.59
N ALA A 65 -6.40 1.77 -0.48
CA ALA A 65 -6.60 0.60 -1.32
C ALA A 65 -6.44 -0.71 -0.52
N SER A 66 -5.43 -0.79 0.36
CA SER A 66 -5.21 -1.98 1.19
C SER A 66 -6.35 -2.24 2.18
N ALA A 67 -6.85 -1.19 2.84
CA ALA A 67 -8.02 -1.29 3.71
C ALA A 67 -9.25 -1.78 2.94
N ARG A 68 -9.51 -1.18 1.77
CA ARG A 68 -10.63 -1.56 0.92
C ARG A 68 -10.51 -2.98 0.37
N LEU A 69 -9.31 -3.42 0.00
CA LEU A 69 -9.05 -4.78 -0.46
C LEU A 69 -9.39 -5.80 0.62
N LEU A 70 -8.92 -5.58 1.86
CA LEU A 70 -9.22 -6.49 2.97
C LEU A 70 -10.72 -6.51 3.28
N GLY A 71 -11.35 -5.33 3.27
CA GLY A 71 -12.79 -5.18 3.39
C GLY A 71 -13.55 -5.99 2.34
N TYR A 72 -13.12 -5.93 1.09
CA TYR A 72 -13.69 -6.72 0.00
C TYR A 72 -13.49 -8.22 0.18
N ILE A 73 -12.27 -8.65 0.53
CA ILE A 73 -11.94 -10.06 0.77
C ILE A 73 -12.82 -10.66 1.87
N ARG A 74 -13.11 -9.87 2.91
CA ARG A 74 -13.98 -10.25 4.04
C ARG A 74 -15.48 -10.01 3.78
N ASN A 75 -15.86 -9.61 2.56
CA ASN A 75 -17.23 -9.29 2.15
C ASN A 75 -17.89 -8.13 2.94
N HIS A 76 -17.09 -7.21 3.49
CA HIS A 76 -17.57 -6.00 4.19
C HIS A 76 -17.66 -4.78 3.28
N LEU A 77 -16.96 -4.80 2.13
CA LEU A 77 -17.05 -3.76 1.10
C LEU A 77 -17.35 -4.39 -0.27
N PRO A 78 -18.22 -3.79 -1.11
CA PRO A 78 -18.70 -4.45 -2.32
C PRO A 78 -17.80 -4.25 -3.55
N ASP A 79 -16.81 -3.35 -3.49
CA ASP A 79 -16.15 -2.83 -4.68
C ASP A 79 -14.61 -2.97 -4.67
N ILE A 80 -14.14 -3.89 -5.51
CA ILE A 80 -12.72 -4.11 -5.82
C ILE A 80 -12.22 -3.25 -6.99
N ASP A 81 -13.11 -2.70 -7.82
CA ASP A 81 -12.74 -1.95 -9.02
C ASP A 81 -12.17 -0.57 -8.63
N THR A 82 -12.78 0.10 -7.64
CA THR A 82 -12.18 1.30 -7.02
C THR A 82 -10.84 0.98 -6.36
N THR A 83 -10.74 -0.17 -5.67
CA THR A 83 -9.50 -0.60 -5.00
C THR A 83 -8.34 -0.77 -5.99
N ILE A 84 -8.59 -1.40 -7.14
CA ILE A 84 -7.58 -1.56 -8.20
C ILE A 84 -7.19 -0.21 -8.80
N SER A 85 -8.14 0.71 -8.99
CA SER A 85 -7.86 2.04 -9.50
C SER A 85 -6.93 2.82 -8.57
N LEU A 86 -7.17 2.78 -7.26
CA LEU A 86 -6.30 3.41 -6.26
C LEU A 86 -4.87 2.83 -6.27
N PHE A 87 -4.72 1.51 -6.43
CA PHE A 87 -3.38 0.91 -6.56
C PHE A 87 -2.66 1.33 -7.85
N ARG A 88 -3.39 1.49 -8.96
CA ARG A 88 -2.82 2.01 -10.21
C ARG A 88 -2.36 3.46 -10.06
N ASP A 89 -3.16 4.30 -9.40
CA ASP A 89 -2.80 5.69 -9.14
C ASP A 89 -1.54 5.76 -8.25
N ALA A 90 -1.45 4.92 -7.21
CA ALA A 90 -0.26 4.83 -6.38
C ALA A 90 0.99 4.38 -7.17
N LEU A 91 0.84 3.40 -8.07
CA LEU A 91 1.93 2.92 -8.94
C LEU A 91 2.37 4.00 -9.94
N ALA A 92 1.44 4.80 -10.47
CA ALA A 92 1.73 5.87 -11.41
C ALA A 92 2.57 7.00 -10.77
N LEU A 93 2.41 7.24 -9.47
CA LEU A 93 3.20 8.21 -8.71
C LEU A 93 4.59 7.71 -8.30
N ARG A 94 4.89 6.42 -8.49
CA ARG A 94 6.16 5.79 -8.09
C ARG A 94 7.01 5.47 -9.32
N PRO A 95 7.95 6.33 -9.77
CA PRO A 95 8.77 6.07 -10.95
C PRO A 95 9.64 4.81 -10.81
N GLN A 96 10.24 4.35 -11.91
CA GLN A 96 10.96 3.05 -11.99
C GLN A 96 11.99 2.82 -10.86
N HIS A 97 12.66 3.88 -10.38
CA HIS A 97 13.67 3.81 -9.34
C HIS A 97 13.16 4.14 -7.93
N HIS A 98 11.85 4.28 -7.75
CA HIS A 98 11.25 4.56 -6.45
C HIS A 98 11.33 3.32 -5.55
N LEU A 99 11.73 3.51 -4.30
CA LEU A 99 11.95 2.42 -3.32
C LEU A 99 10.70 1.58 -3.09
N ASP A 100 9.52 2.22 -3.05
CA ASP A 100 8.24 1.54 -2.85
C ASP A 100 7.59 0.99 -4.14
N ARG A 101 8.19 1.18 -5.32
CA ARG A 101 7.61 0.68 -6.58
C ARG A 101 7.44 -0.85 -6.58
N PRO A 102 8.40 -1.67 -6.12
CA PRO A 102 8.23 -3.12 -6.02
C PRO A 102 6.99 -3.51 -5.21
N PHE A 103 6.73 -2.80 -4.12
CA PHE A 103 5.55 -3.05 -3.30
C PHE A 103 4.25 -2.69 -4.03
N SER A 104 4.19 -1.55 -4.73
CA SER A 104 3.03 -1.20 -5.58
C SER A 104 2.74 -2.22 -6.67
N LEU A 105 3.77 -2.73 -7.33
CA LEU A 105 3.62 -3.77 -8.36
C LEU A 105 3.01 -5.03 -7.75
N TYR A 106 3.57 -5.49 -6.62
CA TYR A 106 3.10 -6.67 -5.91
C TYR A 106 1.63 -6.58 -5.48
N ILE A 107 1.24 -5.49 -4.80
CA ILE A 107 -0.13 -5.35 -4.27
C ILE A 107 -1.17 -5.18 -5.38
N LEU A 108 -0.84 -4.50 -6.49
CA LEU A 108 -1.72 -4.38 -7.64
C LEU A 108 -1.92 -5.74 -8.32
N SER A 109 -0.84 -6.49 -8.58
CA SER A 109 -0.92 -7.85 -9.12
C SER A 109 -1.82 -8.75 -8.27
N ARG A 110 -1.73 -8.63 -6.95
CA ARG A 110 -2.57 -9.39 -6.03
C ARG A 110 -4.03 -9.00 -6.09
N ALA A 111 -4.34 -7.72 -6.13
CA ALA A 111 -5.72 -7.25 -6.26
C ALA A 111 -6.36 -7.75 -7.56
N LEU A 112 -5.62 -7.73 -8.67
CA LEU A 112 -6.04 -8.26 -9.97
C LEU A 112 -6.26 -9.79 -9.92
N ASN A 113 -5.33 -10.55 -9.34
CA ASN A 113 -5.49 -12.00 -9.14
C ASN A 113 -6.74 -12.32 -8.30
N TRP A 114 -6.98 -11.54 -7.24
CA TRP A 114 -8.15 -11.74 -6.38
C TRP A 114 -9.45 -11.48 -7.15
N ARG A 115 -9.53 -10.39 -7.92
CA ARG A 115 -10.68 -10.10 -8.77
C ARG A 115 -10.87 -11.19 -9.83
N HIS A 116 -9.80 -11.65 -10.47
CA HIS A 116 -9.84 -12.77 -11.42
C HIS A 116 -10.42 -14.03 -10.79
N SER A 117 -10.00 -14.38 -9.57
CA SER A 117 -10.51 -15.58 -8.87
C SER A 117 -12.02 -15.54 -8.60
N LYS A 118 -12.61 -14.34 -8.55
CA LYS A 118 -14.04 -14.14 -8.30
C LYS A 118 -14.86 -13.91 -9.56
N LYS A 119 -14.31 -13.22 -10.56
CA LYS A 119 -15.02 -12.77 -11.76
C LYS A 119 -14.54 -13.44 -13.05
N CYS A 120 -13.50 -14.28 -13.00
CA CYS A 120 -12.86 -14.94 -14.15
C CYS A 120 -12.41 -13.98 -15.27
N THR A 121 -12.00 -12.76 -14.92
CA THR A 121 -11.60 -11.72 -15.89
C THR A 121 -10.24 -12.03 -16.53
N ALA A 122 -10.19 -12.41 -17.80
CA ALA A 122 -8.91 -12.74 -18.47
C ALA A 122 -7.93 -11.55 -18.58
N ALA A 123 -8.44 -10.31 -18.64
CA ALA A 123 -7.60 -9.12 -18.66
C ALA A 123 -6.79 -8.97 -17.35
N ASP A 124 -7.38 -9.31 -16.21
CA ASP A 124 -6.74 -9.15 -14.89
C ASP A 124 -5.52 -10.04 -14.72
N ILE A 125 -5.63 -11.30 -15.15
CA ILE A 125 -4.52 -12.24 -15.03
C ILE A 125 -3.38 -11.88 -16.00
N HIS A 126 -3.70 -11.32 -17.16
CA HIS A 126 -2.71 -10.83 -18.10
C HIS A 126 -1.94 -9.63 -17.53
N GLU A 127 -2.66 -8.64 -16.99
CA GLU A 127 -2.05 -7.47 -16.34
C GLU A 127 -1.22 -7.86 -15.10
N ALA A 128 -1.74 -8.76 -14.25
CA ALA A 128 -1.00 -9.26 -13.10
C ALA A 128 0.31 -9.95 -13.51
N ALA A 129 0.31 -10.73 -14.59
CA ALA A 129 1.52 -11.36 -15.11
C ALA A 129 2.54 -10.33 -15.62
N GLN A 130 2.10 -9.26 -16.28
CA GLN A 130 2.98 -8.17 -16.72
C GLN A 130 3.62 -7.45 -15.53
N LEU A 131 2.85 -7.17 -14.49
CA LEU A 131 3.32 -6.53 -13.28
C LEU A 131 4.33 -7.41 -12.51
N TYR A 132 4.11 -8.73 -12.45
CA TYR A 132 5.10 -9.65 -11.86
C TYR A 132 6.38 -9.72 -12.68
N HIS A 133 6.28 -9.69 -14.01
CA HIS A 133 7.46 -9.63 -14.90
C HIS A 133 8.26 -8.33 -14.67
N GLU A 134 7.59 -7.21 -14.42
CA GLU A 134 8.25 -5.95 -14.05
C GLU A 134 8.87 -6.00 -12.65
N LEU A 135 8.22 -6.67 -11.69
CA LEU A 135 8.67 -6.81 -10.31
C LEU A 135 9.95 -7.68 -10.21
N LEU A 136 10.01 -8.77 -10.96
CA LEU A 136 11.08 -9.78 -10.87
C LEU A 136 12.51 -9.21 -10.90
N PRO A 137 12.91 -8.32 -11.82
CA PRO A 137 14.25 -7.74 -11.84
C PRO A 137 14.54 -6.80 -10.66
N LEU A 138 13.52 -6.33 -9.93
CA LEU A 138 13.68 -5.44 -8.78
C LEU A 138 13.90 -6.20 -7.47
N CYS A 139 13.66 -7.52 -7.45
CA CYS A 139 13.76 -8.33 -6.24
C CYS A 139 15.13 -9.04 -6.14
N PRO A 140 15.89 -8.85 -5.05
CA PRO A 140 17.12 -9.60 -4.80
C PRO A 140 16.88 -11.12 -4.75
N GLU A 141 17.91 -11.90 -5.09
CA GLU A 141 17.85 -13.36 -5.01
C GLU A 141 17.56 -13.85 -3.60
N GLY A 142 16.84 -14.97 -3.48
CA GLY A 142 16.42 -15.55 -2.20
C GLY A 142 15.32 -14.79 -1.45
N THR A 143 14.86 -13.63 -1.96
CA THR A 143 13.74 -12.91 -1.32
C THR A 143 12.40 -13.58 -1.61
N TYR A 144 11.48 -13.50 -0.63
CA TYR A 144 10.11 -14.00 -0.78
C TYR A 144 9.40 -13.35 -1.97
N LEU A 145 9.53 -12.02 -2.13
CA LEU A 145 8.95 -11.29 -3.25
C LEU A 145 9.45 -11.80 -4.60
N ARG A 146 10.74 -12.14 -4.72
CA ARG A 146 11.28 -12.75 -5.95
C ARG A 146 10.61 -14.10 -6.24
N SER A 147 10.45 -14.95 -5.23
CA SER A 147 9.83 -16.27 -5.38
C SER A 147 8.37 -16.17 -5.86
N ILE A 148 7.61 -15.22 -5.32
CA ILE A 148 6.24 -14.95 -5.78
C ILE A 148 6.26 -14.41 -7.22
N ALA A 149 7.12 -13.44 -7.53
CA ALA A 149 7.22 -12.86 -8.86
C ALA A 149 7.65 -13.87 -9.95
N SER A 150 8.49 -14.86 -9.60
CA SER A 150 8.87 -15.95 -10.52
C SER A 150 7.84 -17.06 -10.64
N GLY A 151 6.70 -16.98 -9.93
CA GLY A 151 5.66 -18.01 -9.92
C GLY A 151 6.07 -19.31 -9.21
N THR A 152 7.18 -19.30 -8.47
CA THR A 152 7.70 -20.47 -7.74
C THR A 152 7.28 -20.48 -6.27
N GLY A 153 6.81 -19.34 -5.75
CA GLY A 153 6.30 -19.21 -4.39
C GLY A 153 4.82 -19.57 -4.31
N ALA A 154 4.42 -20.20 -3.21
CA ALA A 154 3.02 -20.33 -2.86
C ALA A 154 2.53 -19.02 -2.22
N ASP A 155 1.45 -18.45 -2.75
CA ASP A 155 0.71 -17.38 -2.09
C ASP A 155 0.01 -17.99 -0.86
N TYR A 156 0.57 -17.78 0.34
CA TYR A 156 -0.11 -18.14 1.58
C TYR A 156 -1.18 -17.08 1.85
N VAL A 157 -2.42 -17.35 1.42
CA VAL A 157 -3.54 -16.42 1.60
C VAL A 157 -4.12 -16.58 3.00
N ILE A 158 -4.35 -15.42 3.64
CA ILE A 158 -5.18 -15.13 4.84
C ILE A 158 -4.45 -15.16 6.19
N GLY A 159 -4.02 -13.97 6.59
CA GLY A 159 -3.62 -13.58 7.94
C GLY A 159 -2.99 -12.19 7.90
N ASP A 160 -1.93 -12.07 7.10
CA ASP A 160 -1.00 -10.96 7.27
C ASP A 160 -0.89 -10.05 6.04
N LEU A 161 -1.90 -9.21 5.84
CA LEU A 161 -1.60 -7.85 5.33
C LEU A 161 -0.77 -7.04 6.36
N VAL A 162 -0.50 -7.60 7.55
CA VAL A 162 0.02 -6.91 8.74
C VAL A 162 1.54 -6.94 8.93
N ASN A 163 2.34 -7.28 7.91
CA ASN A 163 3.81 -7.05 8.00
C ASN A 163 4.35 -6.13 6.90
N VAL A 164 3.56 -5.11 6.53
CA VAL A 164 4.07 -3.94 5.79
C VAL A 164 4.05 -2.67 6.65
N SER A 165 3.71 -2.79 7.94
CA SER A 165 4.16 -1.83 8.94
C SER A 165 5.69 -1.89 8.94
N PHE A 166 6.36 -0.76 8.64
CA PHE A 166 7.81 -0.57 8.47
C PHE A 166 8.40 -0.59 7.06
N VAL A 167 7.76 0.10 6.12
CA VAL A 167 8.56 1.00 5.27
C VAL A 167 8.04 2.42 5.45
N SER A 168 8.31 2.98 6.63
CA SER A 168 8.47 4.42 6.73
C SER A 168 9.76 4.75 5.98
N PRO A 169 9.75 5.65 4.98
CA PRO A 169 10.98 6.08 4.30
C PRO A 169 11.95 6.86 5.21
N TYR A 170 11.65 7.03 6.51
CA TYR A 170 12.48 7.78 7.45
C TYR A 170 13.62 7.02 8.14
N ILE A 171 13.90 5.75 7.81
CA ILE A 171 15.10 5.04 8.34
C ILE A 171 16.21 4.91 7.29
N ILE A 172 16.56 6.02 6.64
CA ILE A 172 17.93 6.26 6.15
C ILE A 172 18.27 7.74 6.38
N SER A 173 18.29 8.20 7.63
CA SER A 173 19.10 9.37 8.02
C SER A 173 19.27 9.40 9.55
N SER A 174 20.51 9.64 10.00
CA SER A 174 21.00 9.70 11.40
C SER A 174 20.92 8.37 12.17
N CYS A 175 22.01 7.64 12.44
CA CYS A 175 23.28 8.08 13.01
C CYS A 175 24.47 7.25 12.48
N LEU A 176 25.31 7.86 11.64
CA LEU A 176 26.74 7.55 11.61
C LEU A 176 27.42 8.54 12.57
N PRO A 177 28.11 8.11 13.63
CA PRO A 177 29.10 8.96 14.25
C PRO A 177 30.30 9.02 13.31
N SER A 178 30.47 10.18 12.67
CA SER A 178 31.70 10.59 12.00
C SER A 178 32.86 10.48 13.00
N HIS A 179 33.80 9.58 12.75
CA HIS A 179 35.14 9.72 13.32
C HIS A 179 35.78 10.99 12.73
N HIS A 180 36.12 11.96 13.58
CA HIS A 180 37.38 12.72 13.49
C HIS A 180 37.53 13.71 14.66
N SER A 181 38.37 13.34 15.62
CA SER A 181 39.63 14.03 15.97
C SER A 181 40.42 13.14 16.92
#